data_AF-A0AA87ZBV2-F1
#
_entry.id   AF-A0AA87ZBV2-F1
#
_cell.length_a   1.000
_cell.length_b   1.000
_cell.length_c   1.000
_cell.angle_alpha   90.00
_cell.angle_beta   90.00
_cell.angle_gamma   90.00
#
_symmetry.space_group_name_H-M   'P 1'
#
loop_
_entity.id
_entity.type
_entity.pdbx_description
1 polymer ?
#
loop_
_entity_poly.entity_id
_entity_poly.type
_entity_poly.pdbx_seq_one_letter_code
_entity_poly.pdbx_strand_id
1 'polypeptide(L)'
;MFGVISAVNISDGIRGPYHIEFFTLKPNSLFLPVLLYADMEPAIGAYSSIRNLVRGFDKMTLKQAFKVPDEVIESITSATDGEAIVHAISTKIEKKDKKEKKEKKEKKKKSSIIMWEMEARFLKAFLGGKEESYNKKKKSELYNLFDEEPDFENCNGWSLTVNPKRAVDVLHGTNVGLFMVNLTKGSMMGPHWNPKATEIAIVLQGQGMVRVVCPSRPNKSKQECKNMRLRVKEGDVFSVPRFHPMAQISFNNDSLVFMGFTTTREENHPQFLAGKQSVLQTLDIDILALSFNVSNTTVRQLLAPQADSKILDCTSCAEEEERIMEEEIEKEKAEEEERKREKEKEERRKREEEEREREEEERKRREEEERKREEEEKRRQEEEERKRREEEEERKREEEEARKREEEEREREREEEERRQEEERQRQEEEEEREREREEEEARQREEERERERQQEEEEGGGGGGGEKKVQLEMWTV
;
A
#
# COMPACT_ATOMS: atom_id res chain seq x y z
N MET A 1 18.69 -32.87 13.65
CA MET A 1 17.25 -32.86 14.01
C MET A 1 16.74 -34.21 14.55
N PHE A 2 16.68 -34.26 15.88
CA PHE A 2 16.23 -35.39 16.70
C PHE A 2 14.74 -35.30 17.10
N GLY A 3 14.03 -34.30 16.58
CA GLY A 3 12.61 -34.09 16.75
C GLY A 3 12.20 -32.77 16.08
N VAL A 4 10.93 -32.40 16.21
CA VAL A 4 10.36 -31.16 15.67
C VAL A 4 9.55 -30.49 16.77
N ILE A 5 9.68 -29.17 16.86
CA ILE A 5 8.82 -28.31 17.67
C ILE A 5 7.98 -27.51 16.68
N SER A 6 6.67 -27.60 16.78
CA SER A 6 5.74 -26.73 16.05
C SER A 6 4.79 -26.08 17.04
N ALA A 7 4.18 -24.97 16.65
CA ALA A 7 3.19 -24.30 17.48
C ALA A 7 2.04 -23.79 16.63
N VAL A 8 0.86 -23.75 17.22
CA VAL A 8 -0.34 -23.17 16.62
C VAL A 8 -1.02 -22.23 17.62
N ASN A 9 -1.44 -21.07 17.13
CA ASN A 9 -2.30 -20.16 17.87
C ASN A 9 -3.74 -20.38 17.44
N ILE A 10 -4.61 -20.73 18.37
CA ILE A 10 -6.02 -21.00 18.13
C ILE A 10 -6.83 -19.99 18.91
N SER A 11 -7.61 -19.15 18.24
CA SER A 11 -8.54 -18.26 18.93
C SER A 11 -9.95 -18.81 18.79
N ASP A 12 -10.69 -18.91 19.90
CA ASP A 12 -12.12 -19.22 19.87
C ASP A 12 -12.99 -17.98 19.61
N GLY A 13 -12.36 -16.82 19.36
CA GLY A 13 -13.01 -15.54 19.13
C GLY A 13 -13.65 -14.90 20.37
N ILE A 14 -13.62 -15.57 21.53
CA ILE A 14 -14.32 -15.15 22.75
C ILE A 14 -13.34 -14.93 23.92
N ARG A 15 -12.37 -15.83 24.12
CA ARG A 15 -11.49 -15.87 25.29
C ARG A 15 -10.02 -15.55 24.99
N GLY A 16 -9.71 -15.15 23.75
CA GLY A 16 -8.34 -14.90 23.29
C GLY A 16 -7.67 -16.13 22.67
N PRO A 17 -6.43 -16.00 22.16
CA PRO A 17 -5.71 -17.10 21.52
C PRO A 17 -5.14 -18.08 22.55
N TYR A 18 -5.43 -19.36 22.37
CA TYR A 18 -4.73 -20.49 22.98
C TYR A 18 -3.46 -20.77 22.18
N HIS A 19 -2.31 -20.78 22.85
CA HIS A 19 -1.03 -21.20 22.26
C HIS A 19 -0.81 -22.68 22.54
N ILE A 20 -0.66 -23.50 21.50
CA ILE A 20 -0.41 -24.94 21.63
C ILE A 20 0.90 -25.26 20.95
N GLU A 21 1.85 -25.80 21.72
CA GLU A 21 3.14 -26.28 21.24
C GLU A 21 3.13 -27.81 21.14
N PHE A 22 3.57 -28.32 20.00
CA PHE A 22 3.73 -29.73 19.70
C PHE A 22 5.21 -30.09 19.74
N PHE A 23 5.53 -31.11 20.54
CA PHE A 23 6.88 -31.64 20.66
C PHE A 23 6.90 -33.06 20.11
N THR A 24 7.37 -33.22 18.87
CA THR A 24 7.54 -34.54 18.25
C THR A 24 8.97 -35.01 18.44
N LEU A 25 9.18 -36.02 19.27
CA LEU A 25 10.50 -36.54 19.61
C LEU A 25 10.77 -37.86 18.89
N LYS A 26 11.94 -37.99 18.25
CA LYS A 26 12.42 -39.32 17.82
C LYS A 26 12.74 -40.18 19.06
N PRO A 27 12.70 -41.51 18.94
CA PRO A 27 13.16 -42.37 20.03
C PRO A 27 14.59 -42.05 20.45
N ASN A 28 14.83 -41.97 21.76
CA ASN A 28 16.10 -41.58 22.37
C ASN A 28 16.52 -40.13 22.11
N SER A 29 15.55 -39.23 21.96
CA SER A 29 15.79 -37.79 21.98
C SER A 29 15.45 -37.22 23.35
N LEU A 30 16.13 -36.15 23.73
CA LEU A 30 15.90 -35.38 24.95
C LEU A 30 15.48 -33.98 24.55
N PHE A 31 14.34 -33.52 25.05
CA PHE A 31 13.98 -32.11 24.95
C PHE A 31 14.65 -31.32 26.07
N LEU A 32 15.27 -30.18 25.76
CA LEU A 32 15.98 -29.32 26.72
C LEU A 32 15.22 -28.00 26.99
N PRO A 33 13.96 -28.00 27.47
CA PRO A 33 13.23 -26.76 27.77
C PRO A 33 13.70 -26.16 29.09
N VAL A 34 13.75 -24.83 29.22
CA VAL A 34 13.86 -24.24 30.57
C VAL A 34 12.56 -23.71 31.14
N LEU A 35 11.59 -23.21 30.37
CA LEU A 35 10.31 -22.81 30.97
C LEU A 35 9.16 -23.01 29.99
N LEU A 36 8.30 -23.98 30.27
CA LEU A 36 6.92 -24.05 29.76
C LEU A 36 6.01 -23.40 30.81
N TYR A 37 6.12 -22.08 30.98
CA TYR A 37 5.11 -21.31 31.72
C TYR A 37 4.19 -20.64 30.70
N ALA A 38 2.90 -20.94 30.81
CA ALA A 38 1.86 -20.45 29.91
C ALA A 38 1.72 -18.90 29.86
N ASP A 39 2.30 -18.18 30.83
CA ASP A 39 2.22 -16.73 30.95
C ASP A 39 3.46 -15.97 30.43
N MET A 40 4.50 -16.66 29.95
CA MET A 40 5.67 -16.02 29.35
C MET A 40 5.74 -16.36 27.86
N GLU A 41 5.78 -15.33 27.01
CA GLU A 41 6.09 -15.50 25.59
C GLU A 41 7.35 -16.39 25.45
N PRO A 42 7.29 -17.51 24.71
CA PRO A 42 8.42 -18.43 24.51
C PRO A 42 9.68 -17.74 23.94
N ALA A 43 9.53 -16.51 23.44
CA ALA A 43 10.55 -15.68 22.82
C ALA A 43 11.38 -14.81 23.79
N ILE A 44 11.20 -14.91 25.12
CA ILE A 44 12.05 -14.15 26.05
C ILE A 44 13.44 -14.82 26.14
N GLY A 45 14.40 -14.24 25.41
CA GLY A 45 15.75 -14.77 25.14
C GLY A 45 16.39 -15.61 26.24
N ALA A 46 16.48 -15.13 27.48
CA ALA A 46 17.14 -15.85 28.58
C ALA A 46 16.43 -17.14 29.01
N TYR A 47 15.12 -17.28 28.79
CA TYR A 47 14.33 -18.41 29.27
C TYR A 47 14.01 -19.46 28.20
N SER A 48 14.41 -19.19 26.96
CA SER A 48 14.20 -20.07 25.81
C SER A 48 15.04 -21.37 25.85
N SER A 49 16.13 -21.42 26.63
CA SER A 49 16.92 -22.65 26.84
C SER A 49 17.77 -22.56 28.11
N ILE A 50 18.21 -23.71 28.65
CA ILE A 50 19.13 -23.75 29.82
C ILE A 50 20.42 -22.98 29.59
N ARG A 51 20.86 -22.97 28.35
CA ARG A 51 22.04 -22.25 27.93
C ARG A 51 21.80 -20.75 27.96
N ASN A 52 20.64 -20.30 27.47
CA ASN A 52 20.32 -18.88 27.48
C ASN A 52 20.04 -18.35 28.90
N LEU A 53 19.64 -19.22 29.83
CA LEU A 53 19.50 -18.86 31.25
C LEU A 53 20.84 -18.39 31.82
N VAL A 54 21.92 -19.08 31.44
CA VAL A 54 23.28 -18.74 31.87
C VAL A 54 23.85 -17.61 31.00
N ARG A 55 23.74 -17.70 29.67
CA ARG A 55 24.27 -16.68 28.73
C ARG A 55 23.54 -15.34 28.80
N GLY A 56 22.38 -15.25 29.44
CA GLY A 56 21.65 -14.01 29.65
C GLY A 56 22.30 -13.04 30.64
N PHE A 57 23.22 -13.52 31.48
CA PHE A 57 23.97 -12.68 32.41
C PHE A 57 25.32 -12.26 31.82
N ASP A 58 25.81 -11.08 32.20
CA ASP A 58 27.13 -10.60 31.79
C ASP A 58 28.27 -11.44 32.42
N LYS A 59 29.45 -11.39 31.79
CA LYS A 59 30.61 -12.19 32.19
C LYS A 59 31.04 -11.93 33.64
N MET A 60 30.94 -10.70 34.13
CA MET A 60 31.34 -10.34 35.49
C MET A 60 30.39 -10.97 36.50
N THR A 61 29.08 -10.86 36.25
CA THR A 61 28.05 -11.53 37.08
C THR A 61 28.26 -13.03 37.12
N LEU A 62 28.49 -13.68 35.96
CA LEU A 62 28.74 -15.12 35.90
C LEU A 62 30.00 -15.54 36.65
N LYS A 63 31.10 -14.78 36.50
CA LYS A 63 32.35 -15.03 37.22
C LYS A 63 32.17 -14.97 38.73
N GLN A 64 31.47 -13.94 39.22
CA GLN A 64 31.25 -13.77 40.66
C GLN A 64 30.28 -14.81 41.22
N ALA A 65 29.24 -15.15 40.47
CA ALA A 65 28.24 -16.13 40.88
C ALA A 65 28.80 -17.56 40.91
N PHE A 66 29.44 -18.00 39.83
CA PHE A 66 29.95 -19.37 39.68
C PHE A 66 31.34 -19.57 40.27
N LYS A 67 32.11 -18.49 40.51
CA LYS A 67 33.49 -18.53 41.01
C LYS A 67 34.41 -19.44 40.19
N VAL A 68 34.28 -19.36 38.86
CA VAL A 68 35.09 -20.13 37.90
C VAL A 68 36.08 -19.22 37.13
N PRO A 69 37.14 -19.79 36.53
CA PRO A 69 38.08 -19.04 35.70
C PRO A 69 37.42 -18.36 34.49
N ASP A 70 38.00 -17.26 34.02
CA ASP A 70 37.49 -16.49 32.87
C ASP A 70 37.37 -17.34 31.60
N GLU A 71 38.31 -18.27 31.40
CA GLU A 71 38.31 -19.20 30.26
C GLU A 71 37.04 -20.07 30.22
N VAL A 72 36.51 -20.45 31.39
CA VAL A 72 35.29 -21.27 31.49
C VAL A 72 34.07 -20.42 31.10
N ILE A 73 33.99 -19.17 31.57
CA ILE A 73 32.93 -18.24 31.19
C ILE A 73 32.99 -17.92 29.69
N GLU A 74 34.19 -17.71 29.15
CA GLU A 74 34.40 -17.45 27.72
C GLU A 74 33.93 -18.64 26.88
N SER A 75 34.29 -19.86 27.28
CA SER A 75 33.91 -21.09 26.58
C SER A 75 32.39 -21.27 26.53
N ILE A 76 31.68 -20.94 27.61
CA ILE A 76 30.21 -21.05 27.68
C ILE A 76 29.51 -19.93 26.90
N THR A 77 30.02 -18.70 26.99
CA THR A 77 29.40 -17.53 26.35
C THR A 77 29.65 -17.45 24.85
N SER A 78 30.78 -17.99 24.37
CA SER A 78 31.13 -18.08 22.94
C SER A 78 30.63 -19.36 22.24
N ALA A 79 30.12 -20.34 22.99
CA ALA A 79 29.62 -21.60 22.42
C ALA A 79 28.47 -21.37 21.42
N THR A 80 28.49 -22.15 20.34
CA THR A 80 27.45 -22.13 19.30
C THR A 80 26.10 -22.61 19.81
N ASP A 81 25.06 -22.21 19.10
CA ASP A 81 23.67 -22.61 19.31
C ASP A 81 23.47 -24.10 19.04
N GLY A 82 23.13 -24.83 20.11
CA GLY A 82 22.75 -26.24 20.06
C GLY A 82 21.25 -26.40 19.79
N GLU A 83 20.87 -27.54 19.20
CA GLU A 83 19.46 -27.88 18.96
C GLU A 83 18.69 -27.99 20.30
N ALA A 84 17.44 -27.52 20.35
CA ALA A 84 16.57 -27.65 21.53
C ALA A 84 16.19 -29.11 21.84
N ILE A 85 16.21 -29.96 20.81
CA ILE A 85 16.02 -31.41 20.92
C ILE A 85 17.34 -32.07 20.54
N VAL A 86 17.98 -32.72 21.51
CA VAL A 86 19.28 -33.38 21.32
C VAL A 86 19.13 -34.89 21.36
N HIS A 87 20.09 -35.61 20.78
CA HIS A 87 20.16 -37.05 20.98
C HIS A 87 20.54 -37.36 22.42
N ALA A 88 19.71 -38.14 23.11
CA ALA A 88 20.02 -38.59 24.46
C ALA A 88 21.16 -39.61 24.39
N ILE A 89 22.34 -39.24 24.88
CA ILE A 89 23.45 -40.19 25.03
C ILE A 89 23.06 -41.13 26.17
N SER A 90 22.73 -42.38 25.83
CA SER A 90 22.54 -43.44 26.84
C SER A 90 23.90 -43.68 27.52
N THR A 91 24.11 -43.05 28.68
CA THR A 91 25.23 -43.39 29.53
C THR A 91 24.97 -44.79 30.04
N LYS A 92 25.68 -45.76 29.44
CA LYS A 92 25.89 -47.06 30.08
C LYS A 92 26.57 -46.76 31.41
N ILE A 93 25.80 -46.62 32.48
CA ILE A 93 26.35 -46.75 33.82
C ILE A 93 26.71 -48.23 33.92
N GLU A 94 27.94 -48.56 33.54
CA GLU A 94 28.54 -49.86 33.80
C GLU A 94 28.66 -50.02 35.31
N LYS A 95 27.56 -50.41 35.95
CA LYS A 95 27.67 -51.07 37.24
C LYS A 95 28.37 -52.39 36.99
N LYS A 96 29.69 -52.40 37.28
CA LYS A 96 30.45 -53.63 37.51
C LYS A 96 29.74 -54.38 38.62
N ASP A 97 28.84 -55.30 38.27
CA ASP A 97 28.53 -56.43 39.13
C ASP A 97 28.18 -57.65 38.27
N LYS A 98 28.95 -58.70 38.53
CA LYS A 98 28.88 -60.00 37.88
C LYS A 98 27.56 -60.70 38.25
N LYS A 99 26.67 -60.93 37.28
CA LYS A 99 26.10 -62.26 36.99
C LYS A 99 25.11 -62.25 35.81
N GLU A 100 25.44 -63.08 34.84
CA GLU A 100 24.61 -63.93 33.96
C GLU A 100 23.29 -63.41 33.33
N LYS A 101 23.40 -63.26 32.00
CA LYS A 101 22.50 -63.82 30.96
C LYS A 101 21.01 -64.00 31.30
N LYS A 102 20.22 -62.92 31.17
CA LYS A 102 18.87 -62.97 30.54
C LYS A 102 18.29 -61.60 30.15
N GLU A 103 19.09 -60.64 29.69
CA GLU A 103 18.57 -59.27 29.51
C GLU A 103 19.05 -58.63 28.20
N LYS A 104 18.25 -58.74 27.13
CA LYS A 104 18.31 -57.81 25.99
C LYS A 104 17.01 -57.01 25.82
N LYS A 105 15.85 -57.56 26.22
CA LYS A 105 14.54 -56.85 26.19
C LYS A 105 14.35 -55.93 27.42
N GLU A 106 14.77 -56.37 28.61
CA GLU A 106 14.66 -55.59 29.86
C GLU A 106 15.61 -54.38 29.92
N LYS A 107 16.83 -54.49 29.36
CA LYS A 107 17.80 -53.39 29.36
C LYS A 107 17.37 -52.20 28.48
N LYS A 108 16.72 -52.45 27.34
CA LYS A 108 16.13 -51.39 26.50
C LYS A 108 15.01 -50.66 27.25
N LYS A 109 14.14 -51.41 27.93
CA LYS A 109 13.05 -50.86 28.76
C LYS A 109 13.61 -50.01 29.92
N LYS A 110 14.62 -50.51 30.66
CA LYS A 110 15.27 -49.79 31.76
C LYS A 110 15.96 -48.49 31.31
N SER A 111 16.66 -48.48 30.17
CA SER A 111 17.31 -47.25 29.67
C SER A 111 16.31 -46.17 29.22
N SER A 112 15.16 -46.57 28.65
CA SER A 112 14.08 -45.63 28.29
C SER A 112 13.40 -45.05 29.53
N ILE A 113 13.23 -45.85 30.59
CA ILE A 113 12.64 -45.42 31.86
C ILE A 113 13.53 -44.39 32.58
N ILE A 114 14.86 -44.62 32.62
CA ILE A 114 15.82 -43.68 33.24
C ILE A 114 15.81 -42.32 32.52
N MET A 115 15.59 -42.31 31.21
CA MET A 115 15.53 -41.07 30.40
C MET A 115 14.30 -40.23 30.74
N TRP A 116 13.10 -40.83 30.72
CA TRP A 116 11.86 -40.12 31.09
C TRP A 116 11.85 -39.71 32.56
N GLU A 117 12.44 -40.49 33.46
CA GLU A 117 12.62 -40.06 34.85
C GLU A 117 13.48 -38.80 34.93
N MET A 118 14.56 -38.67 34.14
CA MET A 118 15.37 -37.45 34.11
C MET A 118 14.62 -36.25 33.52
N GLU A 119 13.88 -36.43 32.42
CA GLU A 119 13.03 -35.38 31.84
C GLU A 119 11.96 -34.90 32.82
N ALA A 120 11.24 -35.83 33.47
CA ALA A 120 10.23 -35.50 34.46
C ALA A 120 10.84 -34.79 35.69
N ARG A 121 12.02 -35.22 36.14
CA ARG A 121 12.76 -34.56 37.23
C ARG A 121 13.17 -33.14 36.87
N PHE A 122 13.64 -32.95 35.64
CA PHE A 122 14.07 -31.67 35.14
C PHE A 122 12.89 -30.71 34.99
N LEU A 123 11.79 -31.13 34.36
CA LEU A 123 10.55 -30.36 34.25
C LEU A 123 10.00 -29.97 35.64
N LYS A 124 10.00 -30.90 36.60
CA LYS A 124 9.50 -30.64 37.96
C LYS A 124 10.36 -29.63 38.73
N ALA A 125 11.68 -29.67 38.56
CA ALA A 125 12.59 -28.73 39.21
C ALA A 125 12.49 -27.31 38.62
N PHE A 126 12.27 -27.20 37.31
CA PHE A 126 12.18 -25.91 36.61
C PHE A 126 10.79 -25.25 36.71
N LEU A 127 9.71 -26.03 36.81
CA LEU A 127 8.34 -25.50 36.98
C LEU A 127 8.00 -25.07 38.42
N GLY A 128 9.01 -24.77 39.26
CA GLY A 128 8.81 -24.23 40.60
C GLY A 128 8.19 -25.20 41.62
N GLY A 129 8.25 -26.51 41.38
CA GLY A 129 7.83 -27.51 42.36
C GLY A 129 8.71 -27.43 43.61
N LYS A 130 8.12 -27.22 44.79
CA LYS A 130 8.84 -27.21 46.08
C LYS A 130 9.79 -28.40 46.17
N GLU A 131 11.02 -28.12 46.58
CA GLU A 131 12.08 -29.09 46.87
C GLU A 131 11.73 -29.89 48.15
N GLU A 132 10.66 -30.68 48.09
CA GLU A 132 10.41 -31.69 49.12
C GLU A 132 11.29 -32.91 48.81
N SER A 133 12.20 -33.20 49.75
CA SER A 133 12.88 -34.48 49.92
C SER A 133 12.06 -35.63 49.35
N TYR A 134 12.63 -36.39 48.42
CA TYR A 134 12.03 -37.55 47.77
C TYR A 134 11.44 -38.54 48.79
N ASN A 135 10.17 -38.35 49.16
CA ASN A 135 9.34 -39.45 49.58
C ASN A 135 9.05 -40.25 48.31
N LYS A 136 9.62 -41.46 48.23
CA LYS A 136 9.41 -42.48 47.18
C LYS A 136 7.93 -42.81 46.85
N LYS A 137 6.97 -42.15 47.52
CA LYS A 137 5.54 -42.41 47.47
C LYS A 137 4.71 -41.43 46.64
N LYS A 138 5.22 -40.27 46.23
CA LYS A 138 4.47 -39.34 45.35
C LYS A 138 5.15 -39.24 43.98
N LYS A 139 4.90 -40.24 43.15
CA LYS A 139 5.12 -40.12 41.70
C LYS A 139 4.14 -39.03 41.20
N SER A 140 4.56 -38.11 40.34
CA SER A 140 3.56 -37.45 39.50
C SER A 140 3.08 -38.56 38.57
N GLU A 141 1.86 -39.04 38.78
CA GLU A 141 1.35 -40.16 38.02
C GLU A 141 1.09 -39.67 36.60
N LEU A 142 1.88 -40.19 35.65
CA LEU A 142 1.57 -40.05 34.23
C LEU A 142 0.20 -40.67 34.01
N TYR A 143 -0.72 -39.90 33.42
CA TYR A 143 -2.05 -40.39 33.11
C TYR A 143 -2.06 -40.95 31.69
N ASN A 144 -2.28 -42.25 31.55
CA ASN A 144 -2.37 -42.90 30.26
C ASN A 144 -3.83 -42.96 29.81
N LEU A 145 -4.18 -42.17 28.80
CA LEU A 145 -5.54 -42.10 28.29
C LEU A 145 -6.04 -43.46 27.74
N PHE A 146 -5.13 -44.29 27.24
CA PHE A 146 -5.47 -45.59 26.66
C PHE A 146 -5.80 -46.68 27.68
N ASP A 147 -5.56 -46.43 28.97
CA ASP A 147 -5.91 -47.37 30.04
C ASP A 147 -7.35 -47.15 30.54
N GLU A 148 -8.03 -46.10 30.08
CA GLU A 148 -9.40 -45.77 30.46
C GLU A 148 -10.45 -46.50 29.60
N GLU A 149 -11.57 -46.85 30.22
CA GLU A 149 -12.71 -47.41 29.51
C GLU A 149 -13.47 -46.29 28.74
N PRO A 150 -13.87 -46.53 27.48
CA PRO A 150 -14.67 -45.58 26.72
C PRO A 150 -16.01 -45.26 27.39
N ASP A 151 -16.44 -43.99 27.28
CA ASP A 151 -17.77 -43.56 27.73
C ASP A 151 -18.90 -44.04 26.79
N PHE A 152 -18.52 -44.35 25.56
CA PHE A 152 -19.40 -44.85 24.53
C PHE A 152 -18.61 -45.71 23.56
N GLU A 153 -19.16 -46.85 23.16
CA GLU A 153 -18.59 -47.74 22.16
C GLU A 153 -19.72 -48.46 21.41
N ASN A 154 -19.59 -48.56 20.10
CA ASN A 154 -20.39 -49.43 19.24
C ASN A 154 -19.55 -49.89 18.03
N CYS A 155 -20.18 -50.57 17.06
CA CYS A 155 -19.49 -51.08 15.87
C CYS A 155 -18.84 -49.98 15.01
N ASN A 156 -19.24 -48.72 15.17
CA ASN A 156 -18.79 -47.58 14.36
C ASN A 156 -17.63 -46.81 15.03
N GLY A 157 -17.26 -47.17 16.26
CA GLY A 157 -16.17 -46.51 16.98
C GLY A 157 -16.42 -46.37 18.49
N TRP A 158 -15.60 -45.54 19.12
CA TRP A 158 -15.67 -45.25 20.55
C TRP A 158 -15.28 -43.82 20.88
N SER A 159 -15.73 -43.34 22.04
CA SER A 159 -15.34 -42.04 22.58
C SER A 159 -15.17 -42.06 24.09
N LEU A 160 -14.28 -41.20 24.57
CA LEU A 160 -13.84 -41.11 25.95
C LEU A 160 -13.64 -39.64 26.30
N THR A 161 -14.17 -39.20 27.43
CA THR A 161 -13.92 -37.90 28.04
C THR A 161 -13.27 -38.11 29.40
N VAL A 162 -12.11 -37.52 29.62
CA VAL A 162 -11.46 -37.51 30.93
C VAL A 162 -11.90 -36.26 31.67
N ASN A 163 -12.77 -36.50 32.63
CA ASN A 163 -13.12 -35.48 33.60
C ASN A 163 -12.06 -35.44 34.72
N PRO A 164 -12.09 -34.42 35.56
CA PRO A 164 -11.08 -34.24 36.60
C PRO A 164 -11.27 -35.18 37.78
N LYS A 165 -12.37 -35.93 37.83
CA LYS A 165 -12.55 -37.00 38.81
C LYS A 165 -11.70 -38.22 38.39
N ARG A 166 -11.54 -38.45 37.09
CA ARG A 166 -10.69 -39.53 36.53
C ARG A 166 -9.21 -39.17 36.57
N ALA A 167 -8.84 -37.96 36.15
CA ALA A 167 -7.45 -37.50 36.13
C ALA A 167 -7.18 -36.36 37.12
N VAL A 168 -7.48 -36.57 38.40
CA VAL A 168 -7.30 -35.53 39.44
C VAL A 168 -5.86 -35.00 39.42
N ASP A 169 -4.86 -35.87 39.42
CA ASP A 169 -3.46 -35.45 39.57
C ASP A 169 -2.90 -34.67 38.37
N VAL A 170 -3.52 -34.79 37.20
CA VAL A 170 -3.07 -34.13 35.95
C VAL A 170 -3.92 -32.91 35.60
N LEU A 171 -5.23 -32.94 35.85
CA LEU A 171 -6.16 -31.87 35.50
C LEU A 171 -6.53 -30.95 36.70
N HIS A 172 -6.00 -31.23 37.90
CA HIS A 172 -6.28 -30.40 39.05
C HIS A 172 -5.57 -29.04 38.94
N GLY A 173 -6.38 -27.97 38.90
CA GLY A 173 -5.91 -26.60 38.78
C GLY A 173 -5.92 -26.07 37.34
N THR A 174 -6.17 -26.92 36.35
CA THR A 174 -6.36 -26.51 34.94
C THR A 174 -7.85 -26.32 34.64
N ASN A 175 -8.22 -25.31 33.84
CA ASN A 175 -9.61 -25.17 33.36
C ASN A 175 -9.84 -25.91 32.02
N VAL A 176 -9.24 -27.08 31.89
CA VAL A 176 -9.18 -27.88 30.65
C VAL A 176 -9.64 -29.29 30.94
N GLY A 177 -10.39 -29.88 30.01
CA GLY A 177 -10.71 -31.30 29.98
C GLY A 177 -10.06 -31.98 28.78
N LEU A 178 -10.03 -33.30 28.77
CA LEU A 178 -9.46 -34.09 27.68
C LEU A 178 -10.53 -35.01 27.10
N PHE A 179 -10.44 -35.28 25.80
CA PHE A 179 -11.28 -36.28 25.15
C PHE A 179 -10.51 -37.01 24.04
N MET A 180 -11.01 -38.17 23.66
CA MET A 180 -10.54 -38.93 22.53
C MET A 180 -11.71 -39.62 21.83
N VAL A 181 -11.62 -39.68 20.52
CA VAL A 181 -12.62 -40.29 19.65
C VAL A 181 -11.90 -41.16 18.62
N ASN A 182 -12.43 -42.34 18.41
CA ASN A 182 -12.05 -43.24 17.34
C ASN A 182 -13.29 -43.52 16.49
N LEU A 183 -13.24 -43.13 15.22
CA LEU A 183 -14.24 -43.46 14.22
C LEU A 183 -13.68 -44.55 13.29
N THR A 184 -14.40 -45.66 13.16
CA THR A 184 -14.08 -46.66 12.13
C THR A 184 -14.35 -46.10 10.74
N LYS A 185 -13.98 -46.84 9.69
CA LYS A 185 -14.17 -46.40 8.29
C LYS A 185 -15.65 -46.22 7.97
N GLY A 186 -15.99 -45.17 7.21
CA GLY A 186 -17.36 -44.88 6.82
C GLY A 186 -18.30 -44.62 8.00
N SER A 187 -17.80 -43.98 9.06
CA SER A 187 -18.54 -43.71 10.29
C SER A 187 -18.55 -42.22 10.60
N MET A 188 -19.51 -41.77 11.41
CA MET A 188 -19.56 -40.39 11.87
C MET A 188 -19.81 -40.32 13.36
N MET A 189 -19.18 -39.35 14.03
CA MET A 189 -19.77 -38.82 15.25
C MET A 189 -20.98 -37.97 14.82
N GLY A 190 -22.17 -38.39 15.23
CA GLY A 190 -23.43 -37.82 14.77
C GLY A 190 -23.52 -36.31 15.02
N PRO A 191 -24.38 -35.59 14.28
CA PRO A 191 -24.48 -34.14 14.41
C PRO A 191 -24.80 -33.73 15.84
N HIS A 192 -23.96 -32.89 16.44
CA HIS A 192 -24.09 -32.48 17.84
C HIS A 192 -23.49 -31.09 18.09
N TRP A 193 -23.74 -30.50 19.25
CA TRP A 193 -23.02 -29.29 19.68
C TRP A 193 -22.59 -29.40 21.14
N ASN A 194 -21.60 -28.58 21.49
CA ASN A 194 -21.07 -28.47 22.84
C ASN A 194 -21.64 -27.25 23.57
N PRO A 195 -22.42 -27.44 24.64
CA PRO A 195 -23.03 -26.31 25.34
C PRO A 195 -22.07 -25.58 26.28
N LYS A 196 -21.00 -26.23 26.75
CA LYS A 196 -20.10 -25.66 27.78
C LYS A 196 -18.66 -25.45 27.32
N ALA A 197 -18.25 -26.09 26.23
CA ALA A 197 -16.85 -26.13 25.82
C ALA A 197 -16.64 -25.76 24.35
N THR A 198 -15.52 -25.10 24.09
CA THR A 198 -14.84 -25.18 22.79
C THR A 198 -13.98 -26.44 22.81
N GLU A 199 -14.02 -27.21 21.72
CA GLU A 199 -13.13 -28.35 21.52
C GLU A 199 -11.96 -27.96 20.64
N ILE A 200 -10.76 -28.37 21.03
CA ILE A 200 -9.54 -28.24 20.25
C ILE A 200 -8.97 -29.63 20.06
N ALA A 201 -9.04 -30.17 18.86
CA ALA A 201 -8.70 -31.54 18.55
C ALA A 201 -7.49 -31.63 17.63
N ILE A 202 -6.72 -32.71 17.82
CA ILE A 202 -5.52 -33.08 17.08
C ILE A 202 -5.80 -34.46 16.47
N VAL A 203 -5.65 -34.58 15.16
CA VAL A 203 -5.80 -35.86 14.48
C VAL A 203 -4.56 -36.72 14.72
N LEU A 204 -4.77 -37.87 15.34
CA LEU A 204 -3.71 -38.81 15.71
C LEU A 204 -3.47 -39.88 14.63
N GLN A 205 -4.53 -40.28 13.91
CA GLN A 205 -4.42 -41.30 12.89
C GLN A 205 -5.54 -41.15 11.85
N GLY A 206 -5.15 -41.32 10.58
CA GLY A 206 -6.06 -41.38 9.44
C GLY A 206 -6.53 -40.00 8.96
N GLN A 207 -7.71 -39.94 8.36
CA GLN A 207 -8.27 -38.72 7.77
C GLN A 207 -9.80 -38.72 7.78
N GLY A 208 -10.38 -37.53 7.69
CA GLY A 208 -11.83 -37.35 7.69
C GLY A 208 -12.25 -35.92 7.35
N MET A 209 -13.55 -35.70 7.42
CA MET A 209 -14.19 -34.41 7.24
C MET A 209 -14.78 -33.93 8.56
N VAL A 210 -14.60 -32.66 8.87
CA VAL A 210 -15.29 -31.96 9.96
C VAL A 210 -16.20 -30.91 9.36
N ARG A 211 -17.51 -31.08 9.56
CA ARG A 211 -18.51 -30.09 9.20
C ARG A 211 -18.87 -29.26 10.43
N VAL A 212 -18.84 -27.95 10.31
CA VAL A 212 -19.22 -27.00 11.36
C VAL A 212 -20.27 -26.05 10.82
N VAL A 213 -21.39 -25.95 11.51
CA VAL A 213 -22.49 -25.06 11.18
C VAL A 213 -22.41 -23.82 12.07
N CYS A 214 -22.48 -22.66 11.45
CA CYS A 214 -22.53 -21.41 12.18
C CYS A 214 -23.93 -21.19 12.78
N PRO A 215 -24.06 -20.89 14.08
CA PRO A 215 -25.35 -20.60 14.70
C PRO A 215 -25.92 -19.20 14.37
N SER A 216 -25.13 -18.30 13.75
CA SER A 216 -25.52 -16.89 13.53
C SER A 216 -26.24 -16.66 12.19
N ARG A 217 -27.16 -15.68 12.18
CA ARG A 217 -27.88 -15.22 10.97
C ARG A 217 -27.03 -14.29 10.11
N PRO A 218 -27.23 -14.26 8.78
CA PRO A 218 -26.49 -13.44 7.82
C PRO A 218 -26.89 -11.95 7.84
N ASN A 219 -26.86 -11.28 9.00
CA ASN A 219 -27.10 -9.82 9.05
C ASN A 219 -26.02 -9.04 9.81
N LYS A 220 -25.11 -8.46 9.00
CA LYS A 220 -24.63 -7.07 9.02
C LYS A 220 -23.95 -6.47 10.27
N SER A 221 -23.16 -7.21 11.04
CA SER A 221 -22.08 -6.54 11.80
C SER A 221 -20.90 -7.47 12.13
N LYS A 222 -19.82 -7.27 11.36
CA LYS A 222 -18.39 -7.57 11.66
C LYS A 222 -18.08 -9.01 12.12
N GLN A 223 -17.50 -9.78 11.19
CA GLN A 223 -17.13 -11.19 11.24
C GLN A 223 -18.32 -12.14 10.95
N GLU A 224 -18.60 -12.35 9.66
CA GLU A 224 -19.52 -13.39 9.22
C GLU A 224 -18.97 -14.75 9.62
N CYS A 225 -19.60 -15.37 10.62
CA CYS A 225 -19.37 -16.78 10.92
C CYS A 225 -20.02 -17.59 9.78
N LYS A 226 -19.17 -18.24 8.97
CA LYS A 226 -19.59 -19.07 7.83
C LYS A 226 -19.67 -20.52 8.26
N ASN A 227 -20.52 -21.30 7.59
CA ASN A 227 -20.44 -22.76 7.68
C ASN A 227 -19.09 -23.20 7.13
N MET A 228 -18.49 -24.23 7.72
CA MET A 228 -17.16 -24.70 7.38
C MET A 228 -17.17 -26.20 7.12
N ARG A 229 -16.39 -26.61 6.14
CA ARG A 229 -16.02 -28.00 5.87
C ARG A 229 -14.51 -28.08 5.87
N LEU A 230 -13.98 -29.01 6.66
CA LEU A 230 -12.54 -29.13 6.87
C LEU A 230 -12.16 -30.58 6.60
N ARG A 231 -11.34 -30.81 5.57
CA ARG A 231 -10.59 -32.05 5.45
C ARG A 231 -9.46 -32.03 6.45
N VAL A 232 -9.41 -33.03 7.32
CA VAL A 232 -8.38 -33.18 8.34
C VAL A 232 -7.67 -34.52 8.18
N LYS A 233 -6.35 -34.53 8.43
CA LYS A 233 -5.50 -35.72 8.41
C LYS A 233 -4.54 -35.72 9.60
N GLU A 234 -3.85 -36.83 9.82
CA GLU A 234 -2.83 -36.98 10.87
C GLU A 234 -1.92 -35.75 11.01
N GLY A 235 -1.83 -35.22 12.23
CA GLY A 235 -1.06 -34.02 12.57
C GLY A 235 -1.84 -32.70 12.47
N ASP A 236 -2.99 -32.67 11.78
CA ASP A 236 -3.82 -31.48 11.70
C ASP A 236 -4.52 -31.18 13.04
N VAL A 237 -4.76 -29.89 13.27
CA VAL A 237 -5.43 -29.37 14.47
C VAL A 237 -6.68 -28.62 14.03
N PHE A 238 -7.81 -28.93 14.61
CA PHE A 238 -9.07 -28.23 14.36
C PHE A 238 -9.72 -27.80 15.67
N SER A 239 -10.46 -26.70 15.63
CA SER A 239 -11.18 -26.17 16.78
C SER A 239 -12.64 -25.93 16.43
N VAL A 240 -13.54 -26.43 17.27
CA VAL A 240 -14.97 -26.16 17.15
C VAL A 240 -15.45 -25.39 18.37
N PRO A 241 -15.84 -24.11 18.21
CA PRO A 241 -16.31 -23.31 19.32
C PRO A 241 -17.60 -23.86 19.93
N ARG A 242 -17.83 -23.52 21.21
CA ARG A 242 -19.11 -23.82 21.87
C ARG A 242 -20.31 -23.38 21.03
N PHE A 243 -21.43 -24.07 21.16
CA PHE A 243 -22.69 -23.81 20.46
C PHE A 243 -22.67 -23.91 18.93
N HIS A 244 -21.58 -24.38 18.32
CA HIS A 244 -21.55 -24.67 16.89
C HIS A 244 -21.95 -26.13 16.66
N PRO A 245 -23.05 -26.43 15.95
CA PRO A 245 -23.35 -27.79 15.54
C PRO A 245 -22.26 -28.32 14.62
N MET A 246 -21.85 -29.55 14.85
CA MET A 246 -20.76 -30.17 14.11
C MET A 246 -21.00 -31.64 13.86
N ALA A 247 -20.29 -32.18 12.87
CA ALA A 247 -20.16 -33.61 12.63
C ALA A 247 -18.72 -33.92 12.20
N GLN A 248 -18.13 -34.97 12.78
CA GLN A 248 -16.83 -35.50 12.39
C GLN A 248 -17.05 -36.84 11.69
N ILE A 249 -16.49 -37.01 10.51
CA ILE A 249 -16.86 -38.07 9.58
C ILE A 249 -15.57 -38.70 9.04
N SER A 250 -15.45 -40.02 9.09
CA SER A 250 -14.34 -40.75 8.49
C SER A 250 -14.67 -41.14 7.04
N PHE A 251 -13.64 -41.30 6.21
CA PHE A 251 -13.79 -41.77 4.83
C PHE A 251 -14.08 -43.27 4.78
N ASN A 252 -14.57 -43.77 3.64
CA ASN A 252 -14.78 -45.21 3.44
C ASN A 252 -13.47 -46.01 3.48
N ASN A 253 -12.36 -45.38 3.10
CA ASN A 253 -11.06 -46.04 2.99
C ASN A 253 -10.18 -45.88 4.25
N ASP A 254 -10.53 -44.99 5.17
CA ASP A 254 -9.68 -44.63 6.31
C ASP A 254 -10.47 -44.34 7.59
N SER A 255 -9.87 -44.64 8.74
CA SER A 255 -10.44 -44.30 10.05
C SER A 255 -10.12 -42.84 10.41
N LEU A 256 -10.83 -42.28 11.38
CA LEU A 256 -10.48 -40.97 11.95
C LEU A 256 -10.33 -41.10 13.47
N VAL A 257 -9.08 -40.99 13.95
CA VAL A 257 -8.77 -41.02 15.39
C VAL A 257 -8.22 -39.66 15.79
N PHE A 258 -8.83 -39.03 16.78
CA PHE A 258 -8.42 -37.72 17.27
C PHE A 258 -8.54 -37.63 18.79
N MET A 259 -7.63 -36.85 19.38
CA MET A 259 -7.62 -36.47 20.79
C MET A 259 -7.76 -34.96 20.87
N GLY A 260 -8.43 -34.45 21.90
CA GLY A 260 -8.52 -33.01 22.07
C GLY A 260 -8.67 -32.54 23.49
N PHE A 261 -8.69 -31.22 23.61
CA PHE A 261 -8.86 -30.47 24.83
C PHE A 261 -10.20 -29.73 24.79
N THR A 262 -10.91 -29.71 25.91
CA THR A 262 -12.07 -28.83 26.11
C THR A 262 -11.67 -27.60 26.91
N THR A 263 -12.20 -26.43 26.57
CA THR A 263 -11.96 -25.16 27.31
C THR A 263 -12.76 -25.04 28.62
N THR A 264 -13.14 -26.19 29.18
CA THR A 264 -13.77 -26.33 30.49
C THR A 264 -13.32 -27.64 31.10
N ARG A 265 -13.15 -27.60 32.42
CA ARG A 265 -12.86 -28.75 33.27
C ARG A 265 -14.14 -29.54 33.63
N GLU A 266 -15.31 -28.94 33.46
CA GLU A 266 -16.61 -29.56 33.77
C GLU A 266 -17.07 -30.56 32.71
N GLU A 267 -18.00 -31.43 33.08
CA GLU A 267 -18.67 -32.32 32.12
C GLU A 267 -19.47 -31.48 31.11
N ASN A 268 -19.02 -31.52 29.85
CA ASN A 268 -19.55 -30.73 28.75
C ASN A 268 -20.93 -31.23 28.27
N HIS A 269 -21.18 -32.54 28.35
CA HIS A 269 -22.41 -33.20 27.86
C HIS A 269 -22.81 -32.76 26.43
N PRO A 270 -22.11 -33.24 25.39
CA PRO A 270 -22.48 -32.95 24.00
C PRO A 270 -23.95 -33.30 23.72
N GLN A 271 -24.65 -32.40 23.02
CA GLN A 271 -26.07 -32.55 22.70
C GLN A 271 -26.22 -33.04 21.25
N PHE A 272 -26.66 -34.28 21.08
CA PHE A 272 -26.81 -34.91 19.76
C PHE A 272 -28.15 -34.55 19.12
N LEU A 273 -28.18 -34.42 17.79
CA LEU A 273 -29.36 -34.12 16.99
C LEU A 273 -29.95 -35.38 16.32
N ALA A 274 -29.16 -36.44 16.20
CA ALA A 274 -29.57 -37.72 15.60
C ALA A 274 -29.29 -38.90 16.53
N GLY A 275 -29.95 -40.03 16.26
CA GLY A 275 -29.83 -41.26 17.04
C GLY A 275 -30.68 -41.30 18.31
N LYS A 276 -30.57 -42.40 19.05
CA LYS A 276 -31.37 -42.66 20.27
C LYS A 276 -31.11 -41.67 21.41
N GLN A 277 -29.93 -41.04 21.43
CA GLN A 277 -29.56 -40.00 22.40
C GLN A 277 -29.76 -38.58 21.87
N SER A 278 -30.49 -38.43 20.75
CA SER A 278 -30.84 -37.10 20.24
C SER A 278 -31.72 -36.34 21.22
N VAL A 279 -31.45 -35.04 21.40
CA VAL A 279 -32.33 -34.14 22.15
C VAL A 279 -33.75 -34.10 21.58
N LEU A 280 -33.91 -34.37 20.28
CA LEU A 280 -35.22 -34.39 19.63
C LEU A 280 -36.06 -35.57 20.12
N GLN A 281 -35.46 -36.66 20.60
CA GLN A 281 -36.20 -37.78 21.21
C GLN A 281 -36.83 -37.40 22.56
N THR A 282 -36.38 -36.30 23.18
CA THR A 282 -36.88 -35.85 24.49
C THR A 282 -38.02 -34.83 24.38
N LEU A 283 -38.24 -34.27 23.19
CA LEU A 283 -39.26 -33.26 22.93
C LEU A 283 -40.58 -33.91 22.56
N ASP A 284 -41.68 -33.25 22.92
CA ASP A 284 -43.02 -33.70 22.54
C ASP A 284 -43.18 -33.68 21.01
N ILE A 285 -43.81 -34.73 20.48
CA ILE A 285 -43.93 -34.91 19.04
C ILE A 285 -44.77 -33.81 18.37
N ASP A 286 -45.80 -33.31 19.05
CA ASP A 286 -46.65 -32.25 18.53
C ASP A 286 -45.87 -30.92 18.48
N ILE A 287 -45.02 -30.67 19.49
CA ILE A 287 -44.12 -29.50 19.51
C ILE A 287 -43.13 -29.56 18.35
N LEU A 288 -42.54 -30.72 18.08
CA LEU A 288 -41.63 -30.90 16.94
C LEU A 288 -42.36 -30.71 15.61
N ALA A 289 -43.55 -31.30 15.46
CA ALA A 289 -44.35 -31.17 14.25
C ALA A 289 -44.71 -29.71 13.95
N LEU A 290 -45.13 -28.96 14.99
CA LEU A 290 -45.37 -27.52 14.90
C LEU A 290 -44.09 -26.74 14.56
N SER A 291 -42.96 -27.07 15.19
CA SER A 291 -41.68 -26.38 15.01
C SER A 291 -41.12 -26.55 13.60
N PHE A 292 -41.21 -27.76 13.03
CA PHE A 292 -40.79 -28.06 11.67
C PHE A 292 -41.86 -27.76 10.61
N ASN A 293 -43.07 -27.40 11.04
CA ASN A 293 -44.24 -27.22 10.17
C ASN A 293 -44.53 -28.44 9.28
N VAL A 294 -44.55 -29.64 9.90
CA VAL A 294 -44.79 -30.93 9.25
C VAL A 294 -45.77 -31.78 10.06
N SER A 295 -46.18 -32.93 9.53
CA SER A 295 -47.07 -33.84 10.25
C SER A 295 -46.33 -34.64 11.34
N ASN A 296 -47.05 -35.09 12.37
CA ASN A 296 -46.53 -36.02 13.36
C ASN A 296 -45.96 -37.29 12.73
N THR A 297 -46.60 -37.80 11.67
CA THR A 297 -46.12 -38.98 10.93
C THR A 297 -44.72 -38.73 10.35
N THR A 298 -44.48 -37.53 9.80
CA THR A 298 -43.17 -37.12 9.29
C THR A 298 -42.13 -37.04 10.41
N VAL A 299 -42.49 -36.52 11.58
CA VAL A 299 -41.58 -36.49 12.75
C VAL A 299 -41.24 -37.91 13.22
N ARG A 300 -42.22 -38.83 13.27
CA ARG A 300 -41.95 -40.25 13.59
C ARG A 300 -40.99 -40.87 12.57
N GLN A 301 -41.18 -40.58 11.29
CA GLN A 301 -40.31 -41.06 10.22
C GLN A 301 -38.89 -40.46 10.30
N LEU A 302 -38.74 -39.23 10.81
CA LEU A 302 -37.44 -38.60 11.04
C LEU A 302 -36.69 -39.25 12.20
N LEU A 303 -37.38 -39.52 13.32
CA LEU A 303 -36.74 -39.94 14.58
C LEU A 303 -36.55 -41.45 14.73
N ALA A 304 -37.35 -42.27 14.04
CA ALA A 304 -37.34 -43.73 14.21
C ALA A 304 -36.18 -44.51 13.53
N PRO A 305 -35.66 -44.14 12.34
CA PRO A 305 -34.77 -45.02 11.58
C PRO A 305 -33.39 -45.26 12.20
N GLN A 306 -32.84 -44.27 12.90
CA GLN A 306 -31.47 -44.36 13.41
C GLN A 306 -31.41 -45.16 14.72
N ALA A 307 -30.92 -46.39 14.64
CA ALA A 307 -30.84 -47.31 15.77
C ALA A 307 -29.63 -47.06 16.67
N ASP A 308 -28.58 -46.43 16.15
CA ASP A 308 -27.38 -46.04 16.90
C ASP A 308 -27.63 -44.77 17.74
N SER A 309 -26.69 -44.45 18.63
CA SER A 309 -26.79 -43.30 19.53
C SER A 309 -25.87 -42.16 19.12
N LYS A 310 -24.58 -42.20 19.50
CA LYS A 310 -23.63 -41.09 19.30
C LYS A 310 -22.81 -41.22 18.02
N ILE A 311 -22.29 -42.43 17.76
CA ILE A 311 -21.46 -42.73 16.60
C ILE A 311 -22.28 -43.59 15.64
N LEU A 312 -22.44 -43.13 14.41
CA LEU A 312 -23.38 -43.67 13.43
C LEU A 312 -22.60 -44.21 12.22
N ASP A 313 -23.19 -45.20 11.54
CA ASP A 313 -22.75 -45.58 10.19
C ASP A 313 -23.04 -44.43 9.22
N CYS A 314 -22.07 -44.12 8.35
CA CYS A 314 -22.14 -43.02 7.38
C CYS A 314 -21.24 -43.30 6.17
N THR A 315 -21.59 -44.36 5.44
CA THR A 315 -20.89 -44.72 4.19
C THR A 315 -20.98 -43.58 3.17
N SER A 316 -19.84 -43.17 2.62
CA SER A 316 -19.68 -42.12 1.60
C SER A 316 -20.00 -40.68 2.04
N CYS A 317 -20.28 -40.45 3.33
CA CYS A 317 -20.62 -39.12 3.83
C CYS A 317 -19.44 -38.14 3.77
N ALA A 318 -18.23 -38.61 4.08
CA ALA A 318 -17.03 -37.77 4.02
C ALA A 318 -16.70 -37.41 2.57
N GLU A 319 -16.83 -38.35 1.64
CA GLU A 319 -16.63 -38.15 0.20
C GLU A 319 -17.61 -37.11 -0.36
N GLU A 320 -18.86 -37.12 0.09
CA GLU A 320 -19.84 -36.11 -0.29
C GLU A 320 -19.51 -34.73 0.29
N GLU A 321 -19.16 -34.64 1.57
CA GLU A 321 -18.74 -33.36 2.18
C GLU A 321 -17.48 -32.80 1.52
N GLU A 322 -16.54 -33.66 1.13
CA GLU A 322 -15.35 -33.31 0.37
C GLU A 322 -15.71 -32.74 -1.01
N ARG A 323 -16.58 -33.41 -1.77
CA ARG A 323 -17.03 -32.92 -3.08
C ARG A 323 -17.67 -31.54 -2.96
N ILE A 324 -18.58 -31.35 -2.00
CA ILE A 324 -19.24 -30.06 -1.79
C ILE A 324 -18.20 -28.98 -1.41
N MET A 325 -17.22 -29.32 -0.57
CA MET A 325 -16.15 -28.41 -0.20
C MET A 325 -15.31 -27.99 -1.42
N GLU A 326 -14.95 -28.92 -2.30
CA GLU A 326 -14.21 -28.64 -3.53
C GLU A 326 -15.01 -27.74 -4.49
N GLU A 327 -16.32 -28.01 -4.67
CA GLU A 327 -17.23 -27.17 -5.45
C GLU A 327 -17.35 -25.74 -4.88
N GLU A 328 -17.45 -25.59 -3.55
CA GLU A 328 -17.47 -24.29 -2.88
C GLU A 328 -16.17 -23.51 -3.12
N ILE A 329 -15.01 -24.18 -3.02
CA ILE A 329 -13.69 -23.57 -3.27
C ILE A 329 -13.54 -23.14 -4.73
N GLU A 330 -13.98 -23.96 -5.69
CA GLU A 330 -13.91 -23.63 -7.11
C GLU A 330 -14.79 -22.41 -7.43
N LYS A 331 -16.00 -22.37 -6.87
CA LYS A 331 -16.92 -21.24 -7.03
C LYS A 331 -16.35 -19.95 -6.45
N GLU A 332 -15.79 -19.98 -5.23
CA GLU A 332 -15.18 -18.79 -4.62
C GLU A 332 -13.99 -18.28 -5.45
N LYS A 333 -13.16 -19.17 -6.00
CA LYS A 333 -12.06 -18.80 -6.92
C LYS A 333 -12.56 -18.16 -8.21
N ALA A 334 -13.62 -18.70 -8.80
CA ALA A 334 -14.23 -18.15 -10.01
C ALA A 334 -14.80 -16.74 -9.77
N GLU A 335 -15.51 -16.54 -8.66
CA GLU A 335 -16.02 -15.23 -8.24
C GLU A 335 -14.89 -14.23 -7.96
N GLU A 336 -13.78 -14.66 -7.36
CA GLU A 336 -12.61 -13.80 -7.13
C GLU A 336 -11.95 -13.36 -8.45
N GLU A 337 -11.77 -14.30 -9.39
CA GLU A 337 -11.22 -14.03 -10.72
C GLU A 337 -12.13 -13.09 -11.54
N GLU A 338 -13.45 -13.25 -11.46
CA GLU A 338 -14.40 -12.32 -12.09
C GLU A 338 -14.27 -10.91 -11.50
N ARG A 339 -14.21 -10.78 -10.17
CA ARG A 339 -14.01 -9.48 -9.51
C ARG A 339 -12.69 -8.82 -9.87
N LYS A 340 -11.61 -9.59 -10.07
CA LYS A 340 -10.33 -9.06 -10.57
C LYS A 340 -10.47 -8.52 -11.99
N ARG A 341 -11.13 -9.27 -12.89
CA ARG A 341 -11.37 -8.83 -14.28
C ARG A 341 -12.25 -7.60 -14.36
N GLU A 342 -13.26 -7.47 -13.50
CA GLU A 342 -14.10 -6.27 -13.43
C GLU A 342 -13.28 -5.05 -12.99
N LYS A 343 -12.45 -5.19 -11.95
CA LYS A 343 -11.55 -4.11 -11.50
C LYS A 343 -10.56 -3.69 -12.58
N GLU A 344 -9.94 -4.64 -13.28
CA GLU A 344 -9.02 -4.34 -14.39
C GLU A 344 -9.72 -3.60 -15.55
N LYS A 345 -10.96 -4.00 -15.89
CA LYS A 345 -11.77 -3.30 -16.89
C LYS A 345 -12.13 -1.88 -16.45
N GLU A 346 -12.46 -1.68 -15.17
CA GLU A 346 -12.76 -0.36 -14.62
C GLU A 346 -11.52 0.54 -14.63
N GLU A 347 -10.35 0.04 -14.22
CA GLU A 347 -9.09 0.78 -14.29
C GLU A 347 -8.71 1.14 -15.73
N ARG A 348 -8.89 0.21 -16.67
CA ARG A 348 -8.64 0.48 -18.09
C ARG A 348 -9.56 1.59 -18.62
N ARG A 349 -10.85 1.56 -18.28
CA ARG A 349 -11.81 2.61 -18.67
C ARG A 349 -11.40 3.99 -18.13
N LYS A 350 -10.96 4.06 -16.86
CA LYS A 350 -10.46 5.31 -16.27
C LYS A 350 -9.22 5.83 -16.99
N ARG A 351 -8.27 4.95 -17.35
CA ARG A 351 -7.08 5.36 -18.13
C ARG A 351 -7.45 5.87 -19.53
N GLU A 352 -8.36 5.18 -20.22
CA GLU A 352 -8.84 5.60 -21.54
C GLU A 352 -9.62 6.94 -21.47
N GLU A 353 -10.35 7.20 -20.39
CA GLU A 353 -11.04 8.48 -20.15
C GLU A 353 -10.05 9.61 -19.84
N GLU A 354 -9.08 9.38 -18.95
CA GLU A 354 -7.99 10.35 -18.67
C GLU A 354 -7.16 10.68 -19.91
N GLU A 355 -6.89 9.71 -20.78
CA GLU A 355 -6.17 9.92 -22.04
C GLU A 355 -6.98 10.80 -22.99
N ARG A 356 -8.29 10.56 -23.13
CA ARG A 356 -9.19 11.40 -23.95
C ARG A 356 -9.28 12.83 -23.42
N GLU A 357 -9.35 13.01 -22.10
CA GLU A 357 -9.36 14.35 -21.50
C GLU A 357 -8.06 15.11 -21.80
N ARG A 358 -6.91 14.43 -21.73
CA ARG A 358 -5.61 15.02 -22.08
C ARG A 358 -5.52 15.39 -23.56
N GLU A 359 -5.97 14.51 -24.45
CA GLU A 359 -6.03 14.79 -25.89
C GLU A 359 -6.94 15.98 -26.21
N GLU A 360 -8.10 16.08 -25.55
CA GLU A 360 -9.03 17.20 -25.72
C GLU A 360 -8.43 18.52 -25.19
N GLU A 361 -7.77 18.49 -24.03
CA GLU A 361 -7.08 19.66 -23.47
C GLU A 361 -5.93 20.12 -24.38
N GLU A 362 -5.14 19.18 -24.91
CA GLU A 362 -4.07 19.48 -25.86
C GLU A 362 -4.63 20.08 -27.17
N ARG A 363 -5.75 19.54 -27.67
CA ARG A 363 -6.42 20.11 -28.85
C ARG A 363 -6.90 21.53 -28.60
N LYS A 364 -7.53 21.81 -27.46
CA LYS A 364 -7.96 23.16 -27.07
C LYS A 364 -6.78 24.13 -26.98
N ARG A 365 -5.65 23.69 -26.42
CA ARG A 365 -4.42 24.51 -26.35
C ARG A 365 -3.87 24.83 -27.73
N ARG A 366 -3.84 23.84 -28.64
CA ARG A 366 -3.41 24.04 -30.04
C ARG A 366 -4.33 25.01 -30.78
N GLU A 367 -5.64 24.84 -30.66
CA GLU A 367 -6.65 25.75 -31.25
C GLU A 367 -6.52 27.18 -30.68
N GLU A 368 -6.26 27.34 -29.37
CA GLU A 368 -6.02 28.65 -28.75
C GLU A 368 -4.71 29.30 -29.23
N GLU A 369 -3.63 28.53 -29.34
CA GLU A 369 -2.34 29.02 -29.84
C GLU A 369 -2.44 29.44 -31.31
N GLU A 370 -3.14 28.67 -32.15
CA GLU A 370 -3.40 29.00 -33.54
C GLU A 370 -4.22 30.30 -33.66
N ARG A 371 -5.29 30.47 -32.87
CA ARG A 371 -6.04 31.72 -32.82
C ARG A 371 -5.19 32.92 -32.40
N LYS A 372 -4.30 32.74 -31.42
CA LYS A 372 -3.37 33.81 -31.00
C LYS A 372 -2.39 34.18 -32.12
N ARG A 373 -1.88 33.20 -32.87
CA ARG A 373 -1.01 33.44 -34.03
C ARG A 373 -1.74 34.19 -35.14
N GLU A 374 -2.96 33.78 -35.47
CA GLU A 374 -3.80 34.49 -36.45
C GLU A 374 -4.11 35.94 -36.01
N GLU A 375 -4.40 36.16 -34.73
CA GLU A 375 -4.68 37.49 -34.19
C GLU A 375 -3.41 38.36 -34.18
N GLU A 376 -2.25 37.80 -33.83
CA GLU A 376 -0.97 38.49 -33.90
C GLU A 376 -0.59 38.83 -35.36
N GLU A 377 -0.80 37.92 -36.30
CA GLU A 377 -0.55 38.16 -37.72
C GLU A 377 -1.46 39.26 -38.28
N LYS A 378 -2.75 39.26 -37.93
CA LYS A 378 -3.67 40.37 -38.28
C LYS A 378 -3.20 41.70 -37.70
N ARG A 379 -2.80 41.73 -36.42
CA ARG A 379 -2.28 42.98 -35.80
C ARG A 379 -1.01 43.47 -36.49
N ARG A 380 -0.10 42.56 -36.89
CA ARG A 380 1.10 42.93 -37.67
C ARG A 380 0.73 43.48 -39.05
N GLN A 381 -0.23 42.88 -39.74
CA GLN A 381 -0.73 43.37 -41.02
C GLN A 381 -1.37 44.76 -40.88
N GLU A 382 -2.22 44.96 -39.87
CA GLU A 382 -2.83 46.27 -39.57
C GLU A 382 -1.79 47.32 -39.21
N GLU A 383 -0.75 46.97 -38.44
CA GLU A 383 0.35 47.87 -38.09
C GLU A 383 1.20 48.23 -39.31
N GLU A 384 1.54 47.27 -40.17
CA GLU A 384 2.24 47.53 -41.43
C GLU A 384 1.41 48.41 -42.37
N GLU A 385 0.10 48.16 -42.48
CA GLU A 385 -0.79 49.00 -43.28
C GLU A 385 -0.87 50.42 -42.72
N ARG A 386 -0.92 50.57 -41.39
CA ARG A 386 -0.89 51.87 -40.74
C ARG A 386 0.41 52.62 -41.00
N LYS A 387 1.56 51.94 -40.87
CA LYS A 387 2.87 52.53 -41.20
C LYS A 387 2.96 52.97 -42.65
N ARG A 388 2.48 52.16 -43.59
CA ARG A 388 2.42 52.54 -45.01
C ARG A 388 1.56 53.78 -45.24
N ARG A 389 0.40 53.89 -44.57
CA ARG A 389 -0.47 55.06 -44.65
C ARG A 389 0.19 56.31 -44.03
N GLU A 390 0.87 56.16 -42.89
CA GLU A 390 1.63 57.23 -42.24
C GLU A 390 2.78 57.71 -43.14
N GLU A 391 3.57 56.80 -43.72
CA GLU A 391 4.64 57.12 -44.68
C GLU A 391 4.09 57.78 -45.96
N GLU A 392 2.94 57.34 -46.47
CA GLU A 392 2.30 57.96 -47.64
C GLU A 392 1.78 59.38 -47.32
N GLU A 393 1.21 59.59 -46.12
CA GLU A 393 0.81 60.94 -45.67
C GLU A 393 2.01 61.85 -45.46
N GLU A 394 3.10 61.37 -44.84
CA GLU A 394 4.32 62.13 -44.64
C GLU A 394 4.92 62.54 -45.99
N ARG A 395 5.01 61.61 -46.93
CA ARG A 395 5.50 61.87 -48.29
C ARG A 395 4.63 62.89 -49.04
N LYS A 396 3.31 62.85 -48.87
CA LYS A 396 2.40 63.88 -49.41
C LYS A 396 2.62 65.25 -48.76
N ARG A 397 2.88 65.31 -47.45
CA ARG A 397 3.17 66.56 -46.75
C ARG A 397 4.52 67.15 -47.19
N GLU A 398 5.54 66.32 -47.35
CA GLU A 398 6.84 66.73 -47.88
C GLU A 398 6.73 67.26 -49.31
N GLU A 399 5.94 66.59 -50.17
CA GLU A 399 5.68 67.04 -51.54
C GLU A 399 4.89 68.35 -51.58
N GLU A 400 3.91 68.54 -50.69
CA GLU A 400 3.18 69.80 -50.56
C GLU A 400 4.06 70.94 -50.03
N GLU A 401 4.93 70.67 -49.03
CA GLU A 401 5.90 71.65 -48.54
C GLU A 401 6.93 72.01 -49.62
N ALA A 402 7.44 71.04 -50.36
CA ALA A 402 8.37 71.29 -51.47
C ALA A 402 7.71 72.16 -52.54
N ARG A 403 6.44 71.89 -52.87
CA ARG A 403 5.68 72.70 -53.83
C ARG A 403 5.46 74.13 -53.34
N LYS A 404 5.18 74.33 -52.04
CA LYS A 404 5.07 75.67 -51.45
C LYS A 404 6.39 76.42 -51.47
N ARG A 405 7.51 75.74 -51.17
CA ARG A 405 8.86 76.35 -51.24
C ARG A 405 9.22 76.75 -52.67
N GLU A 406 8.91 75.90 -53.65
CA GLU A 406 9.13 76.21 -55.07
C GLU A 406 8.25 77.38 -55.56
N GLU A 407 7.01 77.46 -55.06
CA GLU A 407 6.11 78.58 -55.35
C GLU A 407 6.59 79.89 -54.73
N GLU A 408 7.03 79.89 -53.46
CA GLU A 408 7.65 81.05 -52.81
C GLU A 408 8.96 81.49 -53.49
N GLU A 409 9.80 80.54 -53.95
CA GLU A 409 11.04 80.85 -54.66
C GLU A 409 10.75 81.50 -56.02
N ARG A 410 9.78 80.98 -56.78
CA ARG A 410 9.32 81.59 -58.04
C ARG A 410 8.70 82.98 -57.83
N GLU A 411 8.02 83.21 -56.71
CA GLU A 411 7.46 84.52 -56.39
C GLU A 411 8.58 85.53 -56.08
N ARG A 412 9.60 85.13 -55.32
CA ARG A 412 10.79 85.95 -55.05
C ARG A 412 11.60 86.26 -56.32
N GLU A 413 11.77 85.28 -57.21
CA GLU A 413 12.45 85.50 -58.49
C GLU A 413 11.68 86.52 -59.37
N ARG A 414 10.35 86.46 -59.38
CA ARG A 414 9.51 87.46 -60.08
C ARG A 414 9.63 88.85 -59.47
N GLU A 415 9.61 88.96 -58.14
CA GLU A 415 9.79 90.25 -57.46
C GLU A 415 11.19 90.84 -57.71
N GLU A 416 12.24 90.00 -57.78
CA GLU A 416 13.59 90.44 -58.09
C GLU A 416 13.73 90.87 -59.56
N GLU A 417 13.09 90.15 -60.48
CA GLU A 417 13.07 90.50 -61.90
C GLU A 417 12.30 91.80 -62.16
N GLU A 418 11.14 92.02 -61.51
CA GLU A 418 10.40 93.28 -61.56
C GLU A 418 11.24 94.45 -61.02
N ARG A 419 11.95 94.26 -59.89
CA ARG A 419 12.88 95.28 -59.36
C ARG A 419 14.00 95.63 -60.34
N ARG A 420 14.58 94.63 -61.02
CA ARG A 420 15.63 94.86 -62.01
C ARG A 420 15.09 95.62 -63.23
N GLN A 421 13.90 95.27 -63.71
CA GLN A 421 13.27 95.98 -64.82
C GLN A 421 12.92 97.43 -64.47
N GLU A 422 12.53 97.70 -63.22
CA GLU A 422 12.26 99.06 -62.76
C GLU A 422 13.54 99.89 -62.61
N GLU A 423 14.63 99.32 -62.09
CA GLU A 423 15.96 99.98 -62.08
C GLU A 423 16.47 100.25 -63.52
N GLU A 424 16.23 99.35 -64.46
CA GLU A 424 16.64 99.53 -65.86
C GLU A 424 15.82 100.62 -66.56
N ARG A 425 14.50 100.68 -66.30
CA ARG A 425 13.64 101.78 -66.79
C ARG A 425 14.06 103.13 -66.23
N GLN A 426 14.39 103.21 -64.94
CA GLN A 426 14.86 104.45 -64.33
C GLN A 426 16.19 104.92 -64.95
N ARG A 427 17.10 104.00 -65.26
CA ARG A 427 18.34 104.33 -65.99
C ARG A 427 18.08 104.83 -67.40
N GLN A 428 17.12 104.24 -68.11
CA GLN A 428 16.74 104.69 -69.46
C GLN A 428 16.07 106.06 -69.43
N GLU A 429 15.21 106.35 -68.46
CA GLU A 429 14.64 107.69 -68.28
C GLU A 429 15.72 108.74 -67.94
N GLU A 430 16.68 108.42 -67.08
CA GLU A 430 17.82 109.30 -66.77
C GLU A 430 18.73 109.54 -67.99
N GLU A 431 18.89 108.54 -68.86
CA GLU A 431 19.67 108.65 -70.10
C GLU A 431 18.93 109.47 -71.15
N GLU A 432 17.60 109.27 -71.34
CA GLU A 432 16.76 110.10 -72.20
C GLU A 432 16.71 111.57 -71.74
N GLU A 433 16.65 111.82 -70.42
CA GLU A 433 16.65 113.19 -69.88
C GLU A 433 17.97 113.90 -70.17
N ARG A 434 19.11 113.20 -70.02
CA ARG A 434 20.44 113.72 -70.38
C ARG A 434 20.59 113.95 -71.89
N GLU A 435 19.93 113.15 -72.72
CA GLU A 435 19.94 113.33 -74.17
C GLU A 435 19.09 114.54 -74.58
N ARG A 436 17.92 114.73 -73.96
CA ARG A 436 17.08 115.92 -74.17
C ARG A 436 17.76 117.22 -73.73
N GLU A 437 18.48 117.22 -72.60
CA GLU A 437 19.27 118.39 -72.18
C GLU A 437 20.37 118.74 -73.19
N ARG A 438 21.02 117.75 -73.80
CA ARG A 438 22.01 117.97 -74.87
C ARG A 438 21.39 118.52 -76.15
N GLU A 439 20.22 118.00 -76.55
CA GLU A 439 19.51 118.51 -77.72
C GLU A 439 18.98 119.95 -77.50
N GLU A 440 18.56 120.30 -76.29
CA GLU A 440 18.13 121.67 -75.94
C GLU A 440 19.31 122.66 -75.92
N GLU A 441 20.50 122.22 -75.48
CA GLU A 441 21.73 123.01 -75.51
C GLU A 441 22.23 123.23 -76.95
N GLU A 442 22.19 122.22 -77.82
CA GLU A 442 22.52 122.35 -79.24
C GLU A 442 21.51 123.22 -80.02
N ALA A 443 20.23 123.21 -79.64
CA ALA A 443 19.21 124.08 -80.23
C ALA A 443 19.42 125.56 -79.87
N ARG A 444 19.80 125.87 -78.62
CA ARG A 444 20.13 127.23 -78.18
C ARG A 444 21.38 127.80 -78.88
N GLN A 445 22.39 126.96 -79.12
CA GLN A 445 23.59 127.39 -79.85
C GLN A 445 23.30 127.71 -81.33
N ARG A 446 22.37 127.00 -81.97
CA ARG A 446 21.96 127.26 -83.37
C ARG A 446 21.04 128.49 -83.51
N GLU A 447 20.38 128.93 -82.44
CA GLU A 447 19.55 130.13 -82.42
C GLU A 447 20.39 131.40 -82.17
N GLU A 448 21.41 131.34 -81.29
CA GLU A 448 22.39 132.42 -81.11
C GLU A 448 23.27 132.66 -82.36
N GLU A 449 23.58 131.62 -83.14
CA GLU A 449 24.35 131.75 -84.39
C GLU A 449 23.55 132.44 -85.50
N ARG A 450 22.22 132.25 -85.55
CA ARG A 450 21.32 132.88 -86.54
C ARG A 450 20.94 134.33 -86.21
N GLU A 451 20.93 134.73 -84.94
CA GLU A 451 20.74 136.13 -84.55
C GLU A 451 22.01 136.98 -84.74
N ARG A 452 23.21 136.38 -84.67
CA ARG A 452 24.47 137.08 -84.92
C ARG A 452 24.71 137.44 -86.40
N GLU A 453 24.12 136.72 -87.35
CA GLU A 453 24.25 137.02 -88.79
C GLU A 453 23.30 138.12 -89.30
N ARG A 454 22.32 138.58 -88.50
CA ARG A 454 21.34 139.61 -88.91
C ARG A 454 21.55 141.01 -88.33
N GLN A 455 22.57 141.22 -87.49
CA GLN A 455 22.80 142.51 -86.83
C GLN A 455 24.15 143.18 -87.14
N GLN A 456 24.82 142.85 -88.26
CA GLN A 456 25.99 143.62 -88.72
C GLN A 456 26.09 143.66 -90.26
N GLU A 457 25.25 144.48 -90.90
CA GLU A 457 25.70 145.28 -92.06
C GLU A 457 25.87 146.72 -91.54
N GLU A 458 27.04 147.32 -91.81
CA GLU A 458 27.48 148.70 -91.52
C GLU A 458 28.40 148.97 -90.30
N GLU A 459 29.64 149.32 -90.69
CA GLU A 459 30.65 150.19 -90.06
C GLU A 459 31.68 149.64 -89.05
N GLU A 460 32.85 149.33 -89.66
CA GLU A 460 34.21 149.74 -89.26
C GLU A 460 34.39 150.42 -87.89
N GLY A 461 35.37 149.94 -87.12
CA GLY A 461 36.13 150.83 -86.25
C GLY A 461 36.77 150.19 -85.04
N GLY A 462 38.10 150.06 -85.10
CA GLY A 462 38.99 150.05 -83.93
C GLY A 462 38.99 148.76 -83.12
N GLY A 463 40.13 148.13 -82.84
CA GLY A 463 41.37 148.79 -82.43
C GLY A 463 41.54 148.57 -80.93
N GLY A 464 42.33 147.54 -80.60
CA GLY A 464 43.33 147.60 -79.52
C GLY A 464 42.86 147.75 -78.07
N GLY A 465 43.21 146.73 -77.29
CA GLY A 465 44.18 146.95 -76.22
C GLY A 465 43.67 146.97 -74.79
N GLY A 466 44.15 145.98 -74.03
CA GLY A 466 44.94 146.26 -72.85
C GLY A 466 44.30 146.07 -71.47
N GLY A 467 45.08 145.48 -70.57
CA GLY A 467 44.97 145.65 -69.11
C GLY A 467 44.54 144.37 -68.39
N GLU A 468 45.48 143.51 -68.00
CA GLU A 468 46.21 143.56 -66.71
C GLU A 468 45.36 143.23 -65.47
N LYS A 469 45.62 142.04 -64.89
CA LYS A 469 46.05 141.76 -63.49
C LYS A 469 45.56 140.35 -63.09
N LYS A 470 46.42 139.35 -62.88
CA LYS A 470 47.43 139.21 -61.80
C LYS A 470 46.71 139.30 -60.45
N VAL A 471 46.55 138.20 -59.72
CA VAL A 471 47.43 137.72 -58.63
C VAL A 471 46.67 136.50 -58.09
N GLN A 472 47.24 135.27 -58.09
CA GLN A 472 48.07 134.73 -56.99
C GLN A 472 47.26 134.68 -55.67
N LEU A 473 47.30 133.68 -54.80
CA LEU A 473 48.31 132.69 -54.50
C LEU A 473 47.68 131.75 -53.45
N GLU A 474 48.08 130.49 -53.50
CA GLU A 474 48.53 129.68 -52.36
C GLU A 474 47.64 129.44 -51.12
N MET A 475 47.56 128.17 -50.73
CA MET A 475 48.50 127.52 -49.78
C MET A 475 48.12 126.03 -49.75
N TRP A 476 48.89 125.11 -50.32
CA TRP A 476 50.10 124.44 -49.81
C TRP A 476 49.95 123.68 -48.48
N THR A 477 50.53 122.46 -48.53
CA THR A 477 50.92 121.53 -47.45
C THR A 477 49.79 120.77 -46.74
N VAL A 478 49.94 119.46 -46.53
CA VAL A 478 51.19 118.68 -46.35
C VAL A 478 51.53 117.75 -47.51
#